data_AF-A0A948FMX0-F1
#
_entry.id   AF-A0A948FMX0-F1
#
_cell.length_a   1.000
_cell.length_b   1.000
_cell.length_c   1.000
_cell.angle_alpha   90.00
_cell.angle_beta   90.00
_cell.angle_gamma   90.00
#
_symmetry.space_group_name_H-M   'P 1'
#
loop_
_entity.id
_entity.type
_entity.pdbx_description
1 polymer ?
#
loop_
_entity_poly.entity_id
_entity_poly.type
_entity_poly.pdbx_seq_one_letter_code
_entity_poly.pdbx_strand_id
1 'polypeptide(L)'
;MNYQLLYESTTEDLITRLLKIRNIDENIDSFLNPKISESWLDPFLLNDMKRAVDRIIVAFKNNEKIMIFGDYDVDGITSSYLVYKFFNKYLKYKNISIQYPNRIKD
;
A
#
# COMPACT_ATOMS: atom_id res chain seq x y z
N MET A 1 -1.70 30.56 -20.98
CA MET A 1 -1.08 29.73 -19.93
C MET A 1 0.39 30.11 -19.89
N ASN A 2 0.85 30.78 -18.84
CA ASN A 2 2.27 31.09 -18.69
C ASN A 2 2.92 29.93 -17.93
N TYR A 3 3.82 29.21 -18.59
CA TYR A 3 4.66 28.19 -17.96
C TYR A 3 6.00 28.81 -17.63
N GLN A 4 6.52 28.49 -16.45
CA GLN A 4 7.87 28.82 -16.02
C GLN A 4 8.68 27.53 -15.96
N LEU A 5 9.86 27.53 -16.59
CA LEU A 5 10.80 26.43 -16.47
C LEU A 5 11.41 26.45 -15.08
N LEU A 6 11.02 25.48 -14.25
CA LEU A 6 11.74 25.15 -13.03
C LEU A 6 12.99 24.36 -13.45
N TYR A 7 14.18 24.90 -13.18
CA TYR A 7 15.49 24.36 -13.59
C TYR A 7 15.72 24.40 -15.11
N GLU A 8 15.96 25.61 -15.63
CA GLU A 8 16.52 25.80 -16.96
C GLU A 8 18.03 25.51 -16.91
N SER A 9 18.46 24.41 -17.53
CA SER A 9 19.86 24.05 -17.65
C SER A 9 20.14 23.62 -19.08
N THR A 10 21.19 24.20 -19.67
CA THR A 10 21.68 23.86 -21.02
C THR A 10 22.69 22.72 -20.98
N THR A 11 23.09 22.27 -19.79
CA THR A 11 24.16 21.28 -19.58
C THR A 11 23.65 19.98 -18.95
N GLU A 12 22.55 20.01 -18.20
CA GLU A 12 21.97 18.84 -17.56
C GLU A 12 20.94 18.17 -18.47
N ASP A 13 20.99 16.84 -18.54
CA ASP A 13 20.01 16.07 -19.29
C ASP A 13 18.59 16.15 -18.66
N LEU A 14 17.59 15.73 -19.42
CA LEU A 14 16.18 15.79 -19.00
C LEU A 14 15.90 15.00 -17.72
N ILE A 15 16.51 13.82 -17.54
CA ILE A 15 16.27 12.97 -16.37
C ILE A 15 16.82 13.65 -15.13
N THR A 16 18.05 14.18 -15.20
CA THR A 16 18.67 14.94 -14.11
C THR A 16 17.80 16.12 -13.66
N ARG A 17 17.24 16.88 -14.62
CA ARG A 17 16.34 18.00 -14.30
C ARG A 17 15.03 17.54 -13.66
N LEU A 18 14.44 16.45 -14.12
CA LEU A 18 13.20 15.88 -13.55
C LEU A 18 13.40 15.33 -12.13
N LEU A 19 14.58 14.80 -11.82
CA LEU A 19 14.91 14.31 -10.48
C LEU A 19 15.03 15.48 -9.48
N LYS A 20 15.73 16.56 -9.86
CA LYS A 20 15.81 17.79 -9.05
C LYS A 20 14.44 18.41 -8.79
N ILE A 21 13.54 18.43 -9.77
CA ILE A 21 12.16 18.90 -9.59
C ILE A 21 11.41 18.08 -8.52
N ARG A 22 11.75 16.78 -8.39
CA ARG A 22 11.19 15.90 -7.35
C ARG A 22 11.95 15.96 -6.02
N ASN A 23 12.94 16.85 -5.88
CA ASN A 23 13.87 16.95 -4.74
C ASN A 23 14.64 15.65 -4.50
N ILE A 24 15.14 15.04 -5.58
CA ILE A 24 15.91 13.80 -5.53
C ILE A 24 17.30 14.11 -6.06
N ASP A 25 18.16 14.51 -5.13
CA ASP A 25 19.53 14.95 -5.43
C ASP A 25 20.57 13.91 -4.98
N GLU A 26 20.15 12.96 -4.14
CA GLU A 26 20.95 11.87 -3.59
C GLU A 26 20.26 10.52 -3.84
N ASN A 27 21.04 9.43 -3.81
CA ASN A 27 20.53 8.05 -3.97
C ASN A 27 19.68 7.82 -5.24
N ILE A 28 20.01 8.51 -6.33
CA ILE A 28 19.26 8.48 -7.60
C ILE A 28 19.02 7.04 -8.10
N ASP A 29 20.03 6.19 -8.05
CA ASP A 29 19.90 4.79 -8.51
C ASP A 29 18.89 4.02 -7.65
N SER A 30 18.89 4.22 -6.34
CA SER A 30 17.91 3.58 -5.44
C SER A 30 16.49 4.06 -5.71
N PHE A 31 16.31 5.35 -6.04
CA PHE A 31 15.00 5.89 -6.41
C PHE A 31 14.50 5.35 -7.76
N LEU A 32 15.36 5.29 -8.78
CA LEU A 32 14.99 4.83 -10.12
C LEU A 32 14.85 3.31 -10.20
N ASN A 33 15.65 2.58 -9.42
CA ASN A 33 15.71 1.13 -9.38
C ASN A 33 15.44 0.61 -7.94
N PRO A 34 14.25 0.87 -7.37
CA PRO A 34 13.97 0.50 -6.00
C PRO A 34 13.97 -1.01 -5.85
N LYS A 35 14.79 -1.51 -4.93
CA LYS A 35 14.81 -2.92 -4.57
C LYS A 35 13.93 -3.14 -3.37
N ILE A 36 13.04 -4.12 -3.50
CA ILE A 36 12.14 -4.54 -2.42
C ILE A 36 12.93 -4.82 -1.12
N SER A 37 14.08 -5.49 -1.19
CA SER A 37 14.93 -5.78 -0.03
C SER A 37 15.44 -4.54 0.72
N GLU A 38 15.51 -3.39 0.06
CA GLU A 38 16.05 -2.14 0.61
C GLU A 38 14.95 -1.17 1.07
N SER A 39 13.68 -1.46 0.75
CA SER A 39 12.53 -0.57 1.02
C SER A 39 11.49 -1.16 1.96
N TRP A 40 11.73 -2.35 2.53
CA TRP A 40 10.83 -2.92 3.52
C TRP A 40 11.03 -2.28 4.90
N LEU A 41 9.95 -1.75 5.45
CA LEU A 41 9.85 -1.37 6.85
C LEU A 41 9.11 -2.46 7.61
N ASP A 42 9.38 -2.57 8.92
CA ASP A 42 8.61 -3.46 9.79
C ASP A 42 7.14 -3.00 9.82
N PRO A 43 6.17 -3.83 9.39
CA PRO A 43 4.75 -3.48 9.42
C PRO A 43 4.23 -3.17 10.83
N PHE A 44 4.88 -3.67 11.89
CA PHE A 44 4.52 -3.37 13.27
C PHE A 44 4.84 -1.94 13.71
N LEU A 45 5.52 -1.15 12.86
CA LEU A 45 5.66 0.30 13.05
C LEU A 45 4.35 1.05 12.84
N LEU A 46 3.36 0.44 12.17
CA LEU A 46 2.03 1.01 12.05
C LEU A 46 1.31 1.00 13.42
N ASN A 47 0.69 2.13 13.76
CA ASN A 47 -0.05 2.27 15.02
C ASN A 47 -1.09 1.15 15.17
N ASP A 48 -1.16 0.58 16.38
CA ASP A 48 -2.06 -0.52 16.76
C ASP A 48 -1.94 -1.82 15.94
N MET A 49 -0.93 -1.95 15.06
CA MET A 49 -0.79 -3.14 14.21
C MET A 49 -0.70 -4.43 15.03
N LYS A 50 0.08 -4.42 16.12
CA LYS A 50 0.20 -5.58 17.00
C LYS A 50 -1.14 -5.98 17.62
N ARG A 51 -1.90 -4.99 18.12
CA ARG A 51 -3.22 -5.20 18.70
C ARG A 51 -4.21 -5.76 17.67
N ALA A 52 -4.17 -5.26 16.43
CA ALA A 52 -5.02 -5.74 15.34
C ALA A 52 -4.70 -7.20 14.99
N VAL A 53 -3.43 -7.54 14.81
CA VAL A 53 -2.97 -8.91 14.53
C VAL A 53 -3.38 -9.87 15.65
N ASP A 54 -3.15 -9.50 16.92
CA ASP A 54 -3.51 -10.34 18.07
C ASP A 54 -5.02 -10.62 18.11
N ARG A 55 -5.87 -9.60 17.84
CA ARG A 55 -7.33 -9.77 17.79
C ARG A 55 -7.78 -10.71 16.68
N ILE A 56 -7.17 -10.60 15.49
CA ILE A 56 -7.47 -11.45 14.34
C ILE A 56 -7.05 -12.90 14.62
N ILE A 57 -5.89 -13.11 15.25
CA ILE A 57 -5.43 -14.45 15.66
C ILE A 57 -6.41 -15.10 16.63
N VAL A 58 -6.93 -14.35 17.61
CA VAL A 58 -7.96 -14.86 18.53
C VAL A 58 -9.23 -15.25 17.77
N ALA A 59 -9.73 -14.38 16.87
CA ALA A 59 -10.90 -14.68 16.05
C ALA A 59 -10.71 -15.98 15.24
N PHE A 60 -9.56 -16.11 14.58
CA PHE A 60 -9.22 -17.27 13.78
C PHE A 60 -9.17 -18.56 14.61
N LYS A 61 -8.51 -18.54 15.78
CA LYS A 61 -8.41 -19.70 16.68
C LYS A 61 -9.77 -20.13 17.24
N ASN A 62 -10.65 -19.17 17.49
CA ASN A 62 -12.01 -19.42 18.00
C ASN A 62 -13.02 -19.71 16.88
N ASN A 63 -12.60 -19.76 15.62
CA ASN A 63 -13.46 -19.91 14.44
C ASN A 63 -14.59 -18.83 14.37
N GLU A 64 -14.31 -17.62 14.86
CA GLU A 64 -15.21 -16.47 14.80
C GLU A 64 -15.34 -15.93 13.37
N LYS A 65 -16.52 -15.41 12.99
CA LYS A 65 -16.66 -14.80 11.68
C LYS A 65 -15.77 -13.56 11.56
N ILE A 66 -14.86 -13.56 10.58
CA ILE A 66 -14.03 -12.41 10.23
C ILE A 66 -14.66 -11.70 9.01
N MET A 67 -14.83 -10.39 9.09
CA MET A 67 -15.32 -9.58 7.99
C MET A 67 -14.29 -8.51 7.66
N ILE A 68 -13.90 -8.43 6.39
CA ILE A 68 -13.04 -7.38 5.86
C ILE A 68 -13.95 -6.33 5.24
N PHE A 69 -13.93 -5.12 5.81
CA PHE A 69 -14.51 -3.94 5.18
C PHE A 69 -13.41 -3.26 4.36
N GLY A 70 -13.53 -3.31 3.03
CA GLY A 70 -12.65 -2.59 2.11
C GLY A 70 -13.30 -1.30 1.63
N ASP A 71 -12.50 -0.38 1.11
CA ASP A 71 -13.00 0.78 0.37
C ASP A 71 -13.37 0.39 -1.07
N TYR A 72 -14.17 1.22 -1.74
CA TYR A 72 -14.69 0.97 -3.08
C TYR A 72 -13.69 1.29 -4.20
N ASP A 73 -12.57 1.94 -3.89
CA ASP A 73 -11.52 2.27 -4.85
C ASP A 73 -10.61 1.06 -5.14
N VAL A 74 -9.69 1.23 -6.09
CA VAL A 74 -8.89 0.11 -6.61
C VAL A 74 -7.95 -0.44 -5.55
N ASP A 75 -7.33 0.42 -4.74
CA ASP A 75 -6.50 0.04 -3.61
C ASP A 75 -7.32 -0.60 -2.48
N GLY A 76 -8.51 -0.08 -2.17
CA GLY A 76 -9.44 -0.69 -1.21
C GLY A 76 -9.85 -2.11 -1.61
N ILE A 77 -10.24 -2.31 -2.87
CA ILE A 77 -10.65 -3.61 -3.41
C ILE A 77 -9.48 -4.59 -3.47
N THR A 78 -8.33 -4.16 -3.98
CA THR A 78 -7.18 -5.06 -4.18
C THR A 78 -6.55 -5.50 -2.86
N SER A 79 -6.38 -4.59 -1.91
CA SER A 79 -5.81 -4.87 -0.59
C SER A 79 -6.69 -5.80 0.24
N SER A 80 -7.99 -5.53 0.30
CA SER A 80 -8.95 -6.35 1.04
C SER A 80 -9.11 -7.75 0.42
N TYR A 81 -9.13 -7.86 -0.91
CA TYR A 81 -9.13 -9.16 -1.59
C TYR A 81 -7.85 -9.95 -1.32
N LEU A 82 -6.69 -9.30 -1.25
CA LEU A 82 -5.42 -9.97 -0.91
C LEU A 82 -5.50 -10.65 0.47
N VAL A 83 -6.01 -9.94 1.48
CA VAL A 83 -6.21 -10.49 2.83
C VAL A 83 -7.24 -11.63 2.80
N TYR A 84 -8.39 -11.42 2.16
CA TYR A 84 -9.41 -12.47 2.00
C TYR A 84 -8.83 -13.74 1.37
N LYS A 85 -8.05 -13.58 0.29
CA LYS A 85 -7.41 -14.67 -0.43
C LYS A 85 -6.39 -15.39 0.45
N PHE A 86 -5.60 -14.66 1.26
CA PHE A 86 -4.69 -15.26 2.23
C PHE A 86 -5.42 -16.24 3.16
N PHE A 87 -6.46 -15.76 3.85
CA PHE A 87 -7.24 -16.58 4.77
C PHE A 87 -7.95 -17.75 4.08
N ASN A 88 -8.70 -17.49 3.00
CA ASN A 88 -9.52 -18.52 2.36
C ASN A 88 -8.67 -19.54 1.58
N LYS A 89 -7.70 -19.07 0.77
CA LYS A 89 -6.93 -19.95 -0.12
C LYS A 89 -5.78 -20.65 0.59
N TYR A 90 -5.03 -19.92 1.42
CA TYR A 90 -3.79 -20.42 2.02
C TYR A 90 -4.03 -21.00 3.42
N LEU A 91 -4.77 -20.29 4.27
CA LEU A 91 -5.12 -20.79 5.60
C LEU A 91 -6.36 -21.71 5.62
N LYS A 92 -7.04 -21.87 4.49
CA LYS A 92 -8.29 -22.66 4.34
C LYS A 92 -9.42 -22.21 5.28
N TYR A 93 -9.37 -20.97 5.78
CA TYR A 93 -10.36 -20.42 6.67
C TYR A 93 -11.64 -20.03 5.90
N LYS A 94 -12.77 -20.66 6.24
CA LYS A 94 -14.04 -20.45 5.52
C LYS A 94 -14.95 -19.42 6.17
N ASN A 95 -14.79 -19.16 7.47
CA ASN A 95 -15.62 -18.19 8.20
C ASN A 95 -15.10 -16.75 8.00
N ILE A 96 -14.92 -16.36 6.74
CA ILE A 96 -14.43 -15.04 6.34
C ILE A 96 -15.28 -14.47 5.20
N SER A 97 -15.51 -13.16 5.23
CA SER A 97 -16.28 -12.43 4.22
C SER A 97 -15.63 -11.08 3.92
N ILE A 98 -15.99 -10.51 2.77
CA ILE A 98 -15.53 -9.20 2.32
C ILE A 98 -16.76 -8.36 1.96
N GLN A 99 -16.74 -7.08 2.34
CA GLN A 99 -17.79 -6.12 2.06
C GLN A 99 -17.18 -4.80 1.61
N TYR A 100 -17.82 -4.18 0.62
CA TYR A 100 -17.46 -2.88 0.07
C TYR A 100 -18.65 -1.93 0.19
N PRO A 101 -18.42 -0.64 0.51
CA PRO A 101 -19.47 0.36 0.52
C PRO A 101 -19.94 0.67 -0.90
N ASN A 102 -21.17 1.13 -1.03
CA ASN A 102 -21.67 1.70 -2.26
C ASN A 102 -21.26 3.17 -2.34
N ARG A 103 -20.30 3.49 -3.22
CA ARG A 103 -19.77 4.85 -3.44
C ARG A 103 -20.82 5.98 -3.51
N ILE A 104 -22.01 5.70 -4.05
CA ILE A 104 -23.04 6.72 -4.30
C ILE A 104 -24.07 6.79 -3.17
N LYS A 105 -24.29 5.69 -2.44
CA LYS A 105 -25.41 5.55 -1.52
C LYS A 105 -25.00 5.56 -0.05
N ASP A 106 -23.80 5.08 0.25
CA ASP A 106 -23.22 5.00 1.60
C ASP A 106 -22.23 6.16 1.79
#